data_AF-A0A8X6J170-F1
#
_entry.id   AF-A0A8X6J170-F1
#
_cell.length_a   1.000
_cell.length_b   1.000
_cell.length_c   1.000
_cell.angle_alpha   90.00
_cell.angle_beta   90.00
_cell.angle_gamma   90.00
#
_symmetry.space_group_name_H-M   'P 1'
#
loop_
_entity.id
_entity.type
_entity.pdbx_description
1 polymer ?
#
loop_
_entity_poly.entity_id
_entity_poly.type
_entity_poly.pdbx_seq_one_letter_code
_entity_poly.pdbx_strand_id
1 'polypeptide(L)'
;MVQLSSDDEVLYQLMSINGIGEKITDSLEGFFSDEDNVEMVKNLAAQLTILPVVVHTSNSPLSEKIVVFTGTLLTMERKEAQAKVESLGAIISSSVSSKTDFLVVGEKPGSKYHKALELDVKILTEEEFYKLILKEKT
;
A
#
# COMPACT_ATOMS: atom_id res chain seq x y z
N MET A 1 -16.49 -22.35 -5.05
CA MET A 1 -16.12 -20.99 -5.51
C MET A 1 -15.59 -20.16 -4.36
N VAL A 2 -14.27 -19.95 -4.29
CA VAL A 2 -13.73 -18.88 -3.44
C VAL A 2 -13.96 -17.57 -4.19
N GLN A 3 -14.89 -16.77 -3.69
CA GLN A 3 -14.90 -15.35 -4.06
C GLN A 3 -13.86 -14.67 -3.19
N LEU A 4 -12.95 -13.89 -3.79
CA LEU A 4 -12.32 -12.81 -3.04
C LEU A 4 -13.46 -12.03 -2.39
N SER A 5 -13.40 -11.84 -1.08
CA SER A 5 -14.60 -11.48 -0.30
C SER A 5 -15.35 -10.32 -0.96
N SER A 6 -16.68 -10.36 -0.92
CA SER A 6 -17.54 -9.22 -1.30
C SER A 6 -17.30 -7.97 -0.46
N ASP A 7 -16.42 -8.09 0.54
CA ASP A 7 -15.92 -7.02 1.36
C ASP A 7 -14.85 -6.23 0.59
N ASP A 8 -15.26 -5.07 0.09
CA ASP A 8 -14.40 -4.11 -0.63
C ASP A 8 -13.10 -3.82 0.15
N GLU A 9 -13.12 -3.96 1.47
CA GLU A 9 -11.96 -3.71 2.33
C GLU A 9 -10.81 -4.71 2.10
N VAL A 10 -11.10 -5.99 1.85
CA VAL A 10 -10.09 -7.04 1.64
C VAL A 10 -9.48 -6.93 0.25
N LEU A 11 -10.33 -6.73 -0.76
CA LEU A 11 -9.90 -6.53 -2.15
C LEU A 11 -8.98 -5.31 -2.24
N TYR A 12 -9.37 -4.26 -1.53
CA TYR A 12 -8.60 -3.05 -1.44
C TYR A 12 -7.23 -3.26 -0.75
N GLN A 13 -7.17 -4.01 0.36
CA GLN A 13 -5.88 -4.34 1.01
C GLN A 13 -4.95 -5.11 0.07
N LEU A 14 -5.50 -6.00 -0.74
CA LEU A 14 -4.73 -6.73 -1.74
C LEU A 14 -4.17 -5.79 -2.81
N MET A 15 -4.99 -4.90 -3.35
CA MET A 15 -4.56 -3.87 -4.33
C MET A 15 -3.66 -2.78 -3.73
N SER A 16 -3.59 -2.69 -2.40
CA SER A 16 -2.69 -1.78 -1.67
C SER A 16 -1.25 -2.28 -1.66
N ILE A 17 -1.03 -3.56 -1.96
CA ILE A 17 0.31 -4.14 -2.04
C ILE A 17 0.97 -3.66 -3.33
N ASN A 18 2.15 -3.05 -3.20
CA ASN A 18 2.90 -2.56 -4.35
C ASN A 18 3.16 -3.69 -5.36
N GLY A 19 2.76 -3.47 -6.62
CA GLY A 19 2.85 -4.47 -7.70
C GLY A 19 1.59 -5.32 -7.89
N ILE A 20 0.60 -5.21 -6.99
CA ILE A 20 -0.70 -5.86 -7.13
C ILE A 20 -1.74 -4.80 -7.53
N GLY A 21 -2.27 -4.93 -8.74
CA GLY A 21 -3.36 -4.10 -9.26
C GLY A 21 -4.54 -4.95 -9.71
N GLU A 22 -5.52 -4.32 -10.38
CA GLU A 22 -6.74 -4.99 -10.87
C GLU A 22 -6.44 -6.30 -11.60
N LYS A 23 -5.55 -6.28 -12.60
CA LYS A 23 -5.20 -7.50 -13.36
C LYS A 23 -4.66 -8.66 -12.51
N ILE A 24 -3.84 -8.36 -11.50
CA ILE A 24 -3.30 -9.40 -10.60
C ILE A 24 -4.40 -9.89 -9.68
N THR A 25 -5.28 -8.99 -9.26
CA THR A 25 -6.44 -9.30 -8.42
C THR A 25 -7.42 -10.22 -9.14
N ASP A 26 -7.75 -9.92 -10.40
CA ASP A 26 -8.58 -10.78 -11.26
C ASP A 26 -7.95 -12.16 -11.46
N SER A 27 -6.61 -12.19 -11.62
CA SER A 27 -5.86 -13.44 -11.77
C SER A 27 -5.90 -14.28 -10.49
N LEU A 28 -5.81 -13.63 -9.31
CA LEU A 28 -5.94 -14.29 -8.02
C LEU A 28 -7.36 -14.83 -7.81
N GLU A 29 -8.38 -14.06 -8.15
CA GLU A 29 -9.77 -14.52 -8.09
C GLU A 29 -9.98 -15.75 -8.98
N GLY A 30 -9.50 -15.70 -10.22
CA GLY A 30 -9.56 -16.81 -11.15
C GLY A 30 -8.85 -18.06 -10.60
N PHE A 31 -7.66 -17.90 -10.05
CA PHE A 31 -6.88 -19.01 -9.48
C PHE A 31 -7.61 -19.68 -8.31
N PHE A 32 -8.14 -18.91 -7.37
CA PHE A 32 -8.82 -19.45 -6.18
C PHE A 32 -10.27 -19.87 -6.44
N SER A 33 -10.86 -19.48 -7.57
CA SER A 33 -12.19 -19.95 -7.96
C SER A 33 -12.25 -21.47 -8.20
N ASP A 34 -11.10 -22.07 -8.54
CA ASP A 34 -10.87 -23.51 -8.71
C ASP A 34 -10.59 -24.19 -7.36
N GLU A 35 -11.38 -25.24 -7.04
CA GLU A 35 -11.30 -25.94 -5.77
C GLU A 35 -10.00 -26.76 -5.62
N ASP A 36 -9.44 -27.27 -6.72
CA ASP A 36 -8.20 -28.03 -6.70
C ASP A 36 -7.01 -27.15 -6.30
N ASN A 37 -6.98 -25.90 -6.79
CA ASN A 37 -5.97 -24.90 -6.43
C ASN A 37 -6.04 -24.53 -4.95
N VAL A 38 -7.25 -24.38 -4.42
CA VAL A 38 -7.47 -24.07 -3.00
C VAL A 38 -6.99 -25.22 -2.13
N GLU A 39 -7.31 -26.45 -2.49
CA GLU A 39 -6.88 -27.65 -1.77
C GLU A 39 -5.36 -27.80 -1.80
N MET A 40 -4.74 -27.58 -2.96
CA MET A 40 -3.28 -27.57 -3.12
C MET A 40 -2.60 -26.57 -2.17
N VAL A 41 -3.08 -25.32 -2.12
CA VAL A 41 -2.51 -24.28 -1.24
C VAL A 41 -2.68 -24.64 0.24
N LYS A 42 -3.84 -25.19 0.63
CA LYS A 42 -4.09 -25.65 2.01
C LYS A 42 -3.14 -26.78 2.41
N ASN A 43 -2.95 -27.75 1.51
CA ASN A 43 -2.06 -28.88 1.75
C ASN A 43 -0.60 -28.41 1.92
N LEU A 44 -0.16 -27.43 1.13
CA LEU A 44 1.15 -26.82 1.30
C LEU A 44 1.26 -26.05 2.61
N ALA A 45 0.28 -25.22 2.94
CA ALA A 45 0.27 -24.42 4.17
C ALA A 45 0.34 -25.30 5.43
N ALA A 46 -0.29 -26.47 5.41
CA ALA A 46 -0.24 -27.44 6.50
C ALA A 46 1.18 -28.02 6.76
N GLN A 47 2.09 -27.91 5.80
CA GLN A 47 3.49 -28.36 5.93
C GLN A 47 4.45 -27.22 6.34
N LEU A 48 3.97 -25.98 6.43
CA LEU A 48 4.79 -24.79 6.64
C LEU A 48 4.47 -24.12 7.99
N THR A 49 5.49 -23.54 8.61
CA THR A 49 5.31 -22.58 9.71
C THR A 49 5.34 -21.17 9.14
N ILE A 50 4.18 -20.52 9.04
CA ILE A 50 4.08 -19.13 8.55
C ILE A 50 4.50 -18.18 9.67
N LEU A 51 5.59 -17.45 9.46
CA LEU A 51 6.11 -16.47 10.42
C LEU A 51 5.40 -15.12 10.24
N PRO A 52 5.12 -14.38 11.32
CA PRO A 52 4.59 -13.03 11.23
C PRO A 52 5.60 -12.10 10.58
N VAL A 53 5.12 -11.17 9.75
CA VAL A 53 5.94 -10.10 9.18
C VAL A 53 6.42 -9.20 10.32
N VAL A 54 7.74 -9.06 10.44
CA VAL A 54 8.35 -8.10 11.38
C VAL A 54 8.47 -6.76 10.67
N VAL A 55 7.62 -5.81 11.04
CA VAL A 55 7.75 -4.42 10.60
C VAL A 55 8.86 -3.78 11.44
N HIS A 56 9.93 -3.32 10.78
CA HIS A 56 10.97 -2.56 11.45
C HIS A 56 10.41 -1.18 11.82
N THR A 57 10.06 -0.97 13.08
CA THR A 57 9.68 0.34 13.58
C THR A 57 10.93 1.19 13.77
N SER A 58 10.94 2.38 13.18
CA SER A 58 11.91 3.41 13.53
C SER A 58 11.23 4.36 14.53
N ASN A 59 11.98 5.07 15.39
CA ASN A 59 11.41 6.11 16.25
C ASN A 59 11.05 7.39 15.46
N SER A 60 10.35 7.23 14.34
CA SER A 60 9.94 8.30 13.45
C SER A 60 8.43 8.56 13.59
N PRO A 61 7.95 9.81 13.47
CA PRO A 61 6.53 10.14 13.32
C PRO A 61 5.88 9.47 12.10
N LEU A 62 6.71 8.95 11.18
CA LEU A 62 6.30 8.19 10.01
C LEU A 62 6.22 6.69 10.25
N SER A 63 6.64 6.20 11.42
CA SER A 63 6.57 4.77 11.72
C SER A 63 5.13 4.29 11.74
N GLU A 64 4.90 3.13 11.13
CA GLU A 64 3.60 2.47 10.98
C GLU A 64 2.56 3.26 10.16
N LYS A 65 2.95 4.43 9.61
CA LYS A 65 2.06 5.26 8.79
C LYS A 65 1.91 4.69 7.38
N ILE A 66 0.67 4.63 6.88
CA ILE A 66 0.37 4.17 5.53
C ILE A 66 0.43 5.34 4.56
N VAL A 67 1.39 5.30 3.64
CA VAL A 67 1.68 6.38 2.68
C VAL A 67 1.38 5.92 1.26
N VAL A 68 0.71 6.77 0.50
CA VAL A 68 0.43 6.54 -0.92
C VAL A 68 1.04 7.67 -1.74
N PHE A 69 1.59 7.34 -2.91
CA PHE A 69 2.10 8.34 -3.84
C PHE A 69 1.26 8.37 -5.12
N THR A 70 0.88 9.57 -5.57
CA THR A 70 0.19 9.79 -6.85
C THR A 70 0.84 10.90 -7.66
N GLY A 71 0.69 10.87 -8.98
CA GLY A 71 1.35 11.82 -9.88
C GLY A 71 2.85 11.57 -10.06
N THR A 72 3.57 12.54 -10.62
CA THR A 72 5.03 12.53 -10.78
C THR A 72 5.65 13.49 -9.77
N LEU A 73 6.60 13.01 -8.96
CA LEU A 73 7.36 13.85 -8.03
C LEU A 73 8.44 14.63 -8.81
N LEU A 74 8.61 15.92 -8.50
CA LEU A 74 9.53 16.82 -9.21
C LEU A 74 10.91 16.90 -8.53
N THR A 75 10.95 16.77 -7.21
CA THR A 75 12.16 16.99 -6.39
C THR A 75 12.98 15.73 -6.15
N MET A 76 12.37 14.55 -6.27
CA MET A 76 13.06 13.26 -6.15
C MET A 76 12.37 12.18 -6.97
N GLU A 77 13.11 11.13 -7.33
CA GLU A 77 12.49 9.98 -7.98
C GLU A 77 11.53 9.28 -7.02
N ARG A 78 10.39 8.78 -7.54
CA ARG A 78 9.42 8.03 -6.72
C ARG A 78 10.08 6.88 -5.95
N LYS A 79 11.03 6.17 -6.56
CA LYS A 79 11.74 5.07 -5.91
C LYS A 79 12.57 5.54 -4.71
N GLU A 80 13.20 6.71 -4.82
CA GLU A 80 13.97 7.29 -3.72
C GLU A 80 13.04 7.75 -2.59
N ALA A 81 11.91 8.39 -2.92
CA ALA A 81 10.89 8.76 -1.95
C ALA A 81 10.38 7.54 -1.16
N GLN A 82 10.11 6.45 -1.89
CA GLN A 82 9.65 5.19 -1.31
C GLN A 82 10.71 4.61 -0.36
N ALA A 83 11.94 4.42 -0.83
CA ALA A 83 13.02 3.91 0.01
C ALA A 83 13.25 4.77 1.27
N LYS A 84 13.07 6.10 1.15
CA LYS A 84 13.22 7.02 2.28
C LYS A 84 12.14 6.80 3.34
N VAL A 85 10.87 6.70 2.96
CA VAL A 85 9.79 6.51 3.94
C VAL A 85 9.79 5.10 4.52
N GLU A 86 10.14 4.08 3.73
CA GLU A 86 10.37 2.71 4.23
C GLU A 86 11.48 2.68 5.28
N SER A 87 12.59 3.39 5.05
CA SER A 87 13.68 3.49 6.04
C SER A 87 13.26 4.18 7.35
N LEU A 88 12.19 4.98 7.31
CA LEU A 88 11.58 5.64 8.46
C LEU A 88 10.44 4.80 9.07
N GLY A 89 10.27 3.55 8.65
CA GLY A 89 9.27 2.63 9.20
C GLY A 89 7.85 2.87 8.69
N ALA A 90 7.67 3.68 7.65
CA ALA A 90 6.38 3.87 7.00
C ALA A 90 6.04 2.66 6.10
N ILE A 91 4.75 2.41 5.95
CA ILE A 91 4.20 1.36 5.08
C ILE A 91 3.75 2.01 3.78
N ILE A 92 4.25 1.52 2.65
CA ILE A 92 3.90 2.08 1.35
C ILE A 92 2.74 1.29 0.75
N SER A 93 1.69 2.00 0.36
CA SER A 93 0.53 1.45 -0.32
C SER A 93 0.41 1.95 -1.76
N SER A 94 0.00 1.07 -2.67
CA SER A 94 -0.31 1.41 -4.07
C SER A 94 -1.71 2.01 -4.26
N SER A 95 -2.61 1.93 -3.29
CA SER A 95 -3.97 2.46 -3.38
C SER A 95 -4.31 3.35 -2.18
N VAL A 96 -5.42 4.13 -2.27
CA VAL A 96 -5.94 4.99 -1.17
C VAL A 96 -7.21 4.42 -0.50
N SER A 97 -7.21 4.35 0.84
CA SER A 97 -8.30 3.85 1.71
C SER A 97 -8.52 4.72 2.93
N SER A 98 -9.59 4.44 3.68
CA SER A 98 -9.80 4.91 5.05
C SER A 98 -8.65 4.64 6.01
N LYS A 99 -7.83 3.61 5.76
CA LYS A 99 -6.61 3.30 6.56
C LYS A 99 -5.39 4.10 6.12
N THR A 100 -5.45 4.80 4.99
CA THR A 100 -4.33 5.60 4.50
C THR A 100 -4.18 6.83 5.38
N ASP A 101 -3.01 6.98 6.02
CA ASP A 101 -2.74 8.15 6.86
C ASP A 101 -2.57 9.41 6.04
N PHE A 102 -1.86 9.31 4.90
CA PHE A 102 -1.74 10.43 3.96
C PHE A 102 -1.36 10.03 2.53
N LEU A 103 -1.80 10.85 1.57
CA LEU A 103 -1.47 10.78 0.15
C LEU A 103 -0.48 11.90 -0.21
N VAL A 104 0.67 11.55 -0.76
CA VAL A 104 1.62 12.50 -1.34
C VAL A 104 1.29 12.72 -2.81
N VAL A 105 1.04 13.97 -3.17
CA VAL A 105 0.61 14.39 -4.51
C VAL A 105 1.76 15.10 -5.23
N GLY A 106 2.18 14.52 -6.35
CA GLY A 106 3.03 15.18 -7.35
C GLY A 106 2.23 15.76 -8.51
N GLU A 107 2.91 16.16 -9.59
CA GLU A 107 2.26 16.70 -10.78
C GLU A 107 1.30 15.69 -11.43
N LYS A 108 0.19 16.20 -11.96
CA LYS A 108 -0.88 15.43 -12.63
C LYS A 108 -1.41 14.28 -11.75
N PRO A 109 -2.01 14.59 -10.58
CA PRO A 109 -2.65 13.57 -9.76
C PRO A 109 -3.72 12.81 -10.55
N GLY A 110 -3.64 11.47 -10.52
CA GLY A 110 -4.62 10.60 -11.16
C GLY A 110 -5.83 10.28 -10.27
N SER A 111 -6.56 9.22 -10.62
CA SER A 111 -7.77 8.72 -9.92
C SER A 111 -7.63 8.52 -8.40
N LYS A 112 -6.40 8.29 -7.91
CA LYS A 112 -6.10 8.16 -6.47
C LYS A 112 -6.34 9.44 -5.66
N TYR A 113 -6.20 10.61 -6.28
CA TYR A 113 -6.46 11.90 -5.62
C TYR A 113 -7.95 12.09 -5.34
N HIS A 114 -8.80 11.76 -6.31
CA HIS A 114 -10.25 11.82 -6.13
C HIS A 114 -10.70 10.86 -5.03
N LYS A 115 -10.18 9.63 -5.02
CA LYS A 115 -10.47 8.65 -3.96
C LYS A 115 -10.01 9.11 -2.58
N ALA A 116 -8.88 9.84 -2.48
CA ALA A 116 -8.43 10.42 -1.21
C ALA A 116 -9.37 11.50 -0.69
N LEU A 117 -9.91 12.34 -1.57
CA LEU A 117 -10.90 13.36 -1.19
C LEU A 117 -12.21 12.74 -0.68
N GLU A 118 -12.68 11.67 -1.34
CA GLU A 118 -13.90 10.96 -0.92
C GLU A 118 -13.76 10.31 0.45
N LEU A 119 -12.56 9.83 0.77
CA LEU A 119 -12.26 9.12 2.02
C LEU A 119 -11.71 10.03 3.13
N ASP A 120 -11.71 11.35 2.92
CA ASP A 120 -11.16 12.37 3.83
C ASP A 120 -9.72 12.07 4.30
N VAL A 121 -8.92 11.49 3.39
CA VAL A 121 -7.52 11.17 3.65
C VAL A 121 -6.70 12.44 3.59
N LYS A 122 -5.74 12.61 4.50
CA LYS A 122 -4.85 13.76 4.52
C LYS A 122 -4.02 13.82 3.23
N ILE A 123 -4.12 14.91 2.50
CA ILE A 123 -3.35 15.14 1.28
C ILE A 123 -2.16 16.02 1.60
N LEU A 124 -0.97 15.59 1.20
CA LEU A 124 0.28 16.34 1.32
C LEU A 124 0.80 16.69 -0.07
N THR A 125 1.20 17.95 -0.24
CA THR A 125 2.05 18.36 -1.35
C THR A 125 3.45 17.77 -1.21
N GLU A 126 4.18 17.71 -2.31
CA GLU A 126 5.58 17.27 -2.30
C GLU A 126 6.45 18.10 -1.33
N GLU A 127 6.22 19.42 -1.24
CA GLU A 127 6.96 20.28 -0.30
C GLU A 127 6.65 19.96 1.17
N GLU A 128 5.39 19.70 1.50
CA GLU A 128 4.99 19.32 2.87
C GLU A 128 5.55 17.96 3.26
N PHE A 129 5.53 17.01 2.32
CA PHE A 129 6.16 15.71 2.48
C PHE A 129 7.67 15.86 2.74
N TYR A 130 8.35 16.71 1.96
CA TYR A 130 9.78 16.98 2.10
C TYR A 130 10.12 17.57 3.48
N LYS A 131 9.29 18.49 4.00
CA LYS A 131 9.45 19.04 5.36
C LYS A 131 9.26 17.98 6.44
N LEU A 132 8.35 17.03 6.23
CA LEU A 132 8.08 15.91 7.15
C LEU A 132 9.29 14.98 7.28
N ILE A 133 9.90 14.58 6.16
CA ILE A 133 11.08 13.71 6.16
C ILE A 133 12.37 14.42 6.60
N LEU A 134 12.45 15.75 6.50
CA LEU A 134 13.61 16.54 6.93
C LEU A 134 13.63 16.83 8.42
N LYS A 135 12.47 16.98 9.08
CA LYS A 135 12.39 17.20 10.53
C LYS A 135 13.03 16.06 11.34
N GLU A 136 13.11 14.86 10.76
CA GLU A 136 13.75 13.68 11.34
C GLU A 136 15.29 13.74 11.38
N LYS A 137 15.91 14.72 10.71
CA LYS A 137 17.36 14.82 10.59
C LYS A 137 18.01 15.60 11.76
N THR A 138 17.25 15.96 12.79
CA THR A 138 17.70 16.76 13.94
C THR A 138 17.47 16.00 15.23
#